data_AF-A0A356FDV4-F1
#
_entry.id   AF-A0A356FDV4-F1
#
_cell.length_a   1.000
_cell.length_b   1.000
_cell.length_c   1.000
_cell.angle_alpha   90.00
_cell.angle_beta   90.00
_cell.angle_gamma   90.00
#
_symmetry.space_group_name_H-M   'P 1'
#
loop_
_entity.id
_entity.type
_entity.pdbx_description
1 polymer ?
#
loop_
_entity_poly.entity_id
_entity_poly.type
_entity_poly.pdbx_seq_one_letter_code
_entity_poly.pdbx_strand_id
1 'polypeptide(L)' 'ADVIVALPGGAGTRSEVELALEYGRPLICWLGEEGGIAGLPDGAAPLAGSFEELTNYLTRGLRERSFP' A
#
# COMPACT_ATOMS: atom_id res chain seq x y z
N ALA A 1 12.86 -1.12 -2.66
CA ALA A 1 11.81 -0.21 -3.17
C ALA A 1 11.62 0.92 -2.19
N ASP A 2 11.66 2.19 -2.62
CA ASP A 2 11.46 3.34 -1.71
C ASP A 2 10.07 3.35 -1.07
N VAL A 3 9.09 2.77 -1.77
CA VAL A 3 7.70 2.60 -1.34
C VAL A 3 7.11 1.38 -2.03
N ILE A 4 6.17 0.71 -1.37
CA ILE A 4 5.39 -0.39 -1.95
C ILE A 4 3.98 0.10 -2.23
N VAL A 5 3.50 -0.17 -3.44
CA VAL A 5 2.11 0.04 -3.83
C VAL A 5 1.50 -1.34 -4.08
N ALA A 6 0.59 -1.76 -3.20
CA ALA A 6 -0.05 -3.06 -3.31
C ALA A 6 -1.33 -2.96 -4.15
N LEU A 7 -1.39 -3.73 -5.24
CA LEU A 7 -2.56 -3.86 -6.11
C LEU A 7 -3.38 -5.10 -5.72
N PRO A 8 -4.61 -5.29 -6.26
CA PRO A 8 -5.40 -6.48 -6.01
C PRO A 8 -4.61 -7.75 -6.31
N GLY A 9 -4.73 -8.76 -5.45
CA GLY A 9 -3.89 -9.94 -5.54
C GLY A 9 -4.21 -11.04 -4.54
N GLY A 10 -3.46 -12.13 -4.65
CA GLY A 10 -3.63 -13.32 -3.83
C GLY A 10 -2.62 -13.40 -2.68
N ALA A 11 -2.34 -14.64 -2.25
CA ALA A 11 -1.43 -14.93 -1.14
C ALA A 11 -0.02 -14.34 -1.32
N GLY A 12 0.52 -14.31 -2.55
CA GLY A 12 1.83 -13.71 -2.81
C GLY A 12 1.85 -12.21 -2.49
N THR A 13 0.86 -11.46 -2.98
CA THR A 13 0.71 -10.03 -2.67
C THR A 13 0.50 -9.81 -1.17
N ARG A 14 -0.29 -10.69 -0.52
CA ARG A 14 -0.49 -10.63 0.93
C ARG A 14 0.82 -10.77 1.69
N SER A 15 1.64 -11.77 1.37
CA SER A 15 2.94 -11.97 2.04
C SER A 15 3.85 -10.75 1.89
N GLU A 16 3.89 -10.12 0.71
CA GLU A 16 4.67 -8.89 0.50
C GLU A 16 4.14 -7.71 1.32
N VAL A 17 2.81 -7.57 1.45
CA VAL A 17 2.18 -6.56 2.31
C VAL A 17 2.50 -6.80 3.78
N GLU A 18 2.38 -8.05 4.26
CA GLU A 18 2.71 -8.42 5.63
C GLU A 18 4.17 -8.13 5.97
N LEU A 19 5.10 -8.46 5.06
CA LEU A 19 6.52 -8.13 5.20
C LEU A 19 6.73 -6.61 5.23
N ALA A 20 6.05 -5.85 4.36
CA ALA A 20 6.16 -4.40 4.36
C ALA A 20 5.73 -3.80 5.71
N LEU A 21 4.63 -4.29 6.28
CA LEU A 21 4.14 -3.88 7.59
C LEU A 21 5.11 -4.27 8.70
N GLU A 22 5.60 -5.52 8.71
CA GLU A 22 6.55 -6.05 9.71
C GLU A 22 7.84 -5.23 9.76
N TYR A 23 8.41 -4.89 8.60
CA TYR A 23 9.66 -4.15 8.49
C TYR A 23 9.47 -2.63 8.48
N GLY A 24 8.25 -2.12 8.70
CA GLY A 24 7.96 -0.68 8.68
C GLY A 24 8.31 -0.01 7.35
N ARG A 25 8.18 -0.75 6.24
CA ARG A 25 8.37 -0.22 4.89
C ARG A 25 7.18 0.67 4.54
N PRO A 26 7.42 1.83 3.89
CA PRO A 26 6.34 2.63 3.33
C PRO A 26 5.45 1.80 2.40
N LEU A 27 4.15 1.79 2.68
CA LEU A 27 3.16 0.95 2.02
C LEU A 27 1.85 1.72 1.86
N ILE A 28 1.25 1.60 0.67
CA ILE A 28 -0.14 1.98 0.43
C ILE A 28 -0.80 0.99 -0.54
N CYS A 29 -2.05 0.65 -0.28
CA CYS A 29 -2.87 -0.18 -1.15
C CYS A 29 -3.59 0.68 -2.19
N TRP A 30 -3.66 0.23 -3.44
CA TRP A 30 -4.45 0.81 -4.53
C TRP A 30 -5.26 -0.31 -5.17
N LEU A 31 -6.45 -0.56 -4.62
CA LEU A 31 -7.23 -1.76 -4.91
C LEU A 31 -8.35 -1.54 -5.94
N GLY A 32 -8.72 -0.28 -6.22
CA GLY A 32 -9.91 0.03 -7.02
C GLY A 32 -11.21 -0.27 -6.27
N GLU A 33 -12.35 -0.18 -6.96
CA GLU A 33 -13.68 -0.29 -6.34
C GLU A 33 -14.04 -1.71 -5.88
N GLU A 34 -13.64 -2.74 -6.63
CA GLU A 34 -13.98 -4.14 -6.36
C GLU A 34 -12.76 -5.03 -6.06
N GLY A 35 -11.55 -4.46 -6.04
CA GLY A 35 -10.34 -5.23 -5.81
C GLY A 35 -10.03 -5.45 -4.34
N GLY A 36 -9.28 -6.51 -4.05
CA GLY A 36 -8.88 -6.88 -2.70
C GLY A 36 -7.58 -7.68 -2.69
N ILE A 37 -7.01 -7.86 -1.50
CA ILE A 37 -5.90 -8.77 -1.28
C ILE A 37 -6.43 -9.95 -0.47
N ALA A 38 -6.42 -11.13 -1.08
CA ALA A 38 -7.05 -12.31 -0.49
C ALA A 38 -6.46 -12.64 0.90
N GLY A 39 -7.30 -12.64 1.92
CA GLY A 39 -6.93 -12.97 3.29
C GLY A 39 -6.16 -11.86 4.02
N LEU A 40 -6.09 -10.65 3.48
CA LEU A 40 -5.64 -9.46 4.21
C LEU A 40 -6.85 -8.87 4.98
N PRO A 41 -6.75 -8.65 6.30
CA PRO A 41 -7.81 -8.02 7.08
C PRO A 41 -8.08 -6.57 6.65
N ASP A 42 -9.33 -6.13 6.73
CA ASP A 42 -9.69 -4.73 6.51
C ASP A 42 -8.93 -3.82 7.49
N GLY A 43 -8.39 -2.71 6.98
CA GLY A 43 -7.63 -1.75 7.77
C GLY A 43 -6.22 -2.21 8.18
N ALA A 44 -5.76 -3.38 7.73
CA ALA A 44 -4.38 -3.85 8.00
C ALA A 44 -3.31 -2.95 7.36
N ALA A 45 -3.63 -2.27 6.26
CA ALA A 45 -2.74 -1.35 5.57
C ALA A 45 -3.50 -0.09 5.10
N PRO A 46 -2.82 1.05 4.93
CA PRO A 46 -3.42 2.26 4.36
C PRO A 46 -3.93 2.00 2.94
N LEU A 47 -5.11 2.52 2.60
CA LEU A 47 -5.75 2.38 1.28
C LEU A 47 -5.93 3.76 0.65
N ALA A 48 -5.48 3.92 -0.58
CA ALA A 48 -5.83 5.09 -1.39
C ALA A 48 -7.21 4.87 -2.03
N GLY A 49 -8.14 5.78 -1.77
CA GLY A 49 -9.48 5.80 -2.36
C GLY A 49 -9.53 6.47 -3.74
N SER A 50 -8.49 7.22 -4.12
CA SER A 50 -8.36 7.80 -5.46
C SER A 50 -6.92 7.80 -5.98
N PHE A 51 -6.74 7.93 -7.29
CA PHE A 51 -5.43 8.04 -7.90
C PHE A 51 -4.70 9.32 -7.46
N GLU A 52 -5.46 10.38 -7.18
CA GLU A 52 -4.94 11.63 -6.62
C GLU A 52 -4.36 11.40 -5.21
N GLU A 53 -5.08 10.66 -4.34
CA GLU A 53 -4.60 10.31 -3.01
C GLU A 53 -3.32 9.47 -3.06
N LEU A 54 -3.28 8.46 -3.94
CA LEU A 54 -2.07 7.67 -4.19
C LEU A 54 -0.90 8.57 -4.62
N THR A 55 -1.15 9.47 -5.57
CA THR A 55 -0.11 10.37 -6.09
C THR A 55 0.38 11.33 -5.00
N ASN A 56 -0.51 11.86 -4.16
CA ASN A 56 -0.17 12.72 -3.05
C ASN A 56 0.69 12.00 -2.01
N TYR A 57 0.34 10.76 -1.65
CA TYR A 57 1.14 9.93 -0.75
C TYR A 57 2.56 9.72 -1.29
N LEU A 58 2.70 9.32 -2.55
CA LEU A 58 3.98 9.06 -3.20
C LEU A 58 4.82 10.34 -3.33
N THR A 59 4.22 11.43 -3.80
CA THR A 59 4.93 12.68 -4.07
C THR A 59 5.43 13.32 -2.78
N ARG A 60 4.63 13.31 -1.71
CA ARG A 60 5.05 13.80 -0.39
C ARG A 60 6.18 12.94 0.15
N GLY A 61 5.99 11.62 0.18
CA GLY A 61 6.96 10.70 0.76
C GLY A 61 8.32 10.69 0.06
N LEU A 62 8.33 10.76 -1.27
CA LEU A 62 9.55 10.78 -2.06
C LEU A 62 10.30 12.13 -1.97
N ARG A 63 9.58 13.25 -1.88
CA ARG A 63 10.19 14.59 -1.72
C ARG A 63 10.82 14.76 -0.35
N GLU A 64 10.13 14.32 0.69
CA GLU A 64 10.56 14.48 2.09
C GLU A 64 11.50 13.35 2.53
N ARG A 65 11.64 12.28 1.72
CA ARG A 65 12.26 11.00 2.09
C ARG A 65 11.71 10.46 3.41
N SER A 66 10.44 10.73 3.67
CA SER A 66 9.74 10.39 4.90
C SER A 66 8.29 10.09 4.57
N PHE A 67 7.82 8.91 4.92
CA PHE A 67 6.41 8.54 4.78
C PHE A 67 5.73 8.68 6.16
N PRO A 68 4.45 9.08 6.21
CA PRO A 68 3.69 9.21 7.45
C PRO A 68 3.51 7.87 8.18
#